data_AF-A0A2E9QD42-F1
#
_entry.id   AF-A0A2E9QD42-F1
#
_cell.length_a   1.000
_cell.length_b   1.000
_cell.length_c   1.000
_cell.angle_alpha   90.00
_cell.angle_beta   90.00
_cell.angle_gamma   90.00
#
_symmetry.space_group_name_H-M   'P 1'
#
loop_
_entity.id
_entity.type
_entity.pdbx_description
1 polymer ?
#
loop_
_entity_poly.entity_id
_entity_poly.type
_entity_poly.pdbx_seq_one_letter_code
_entity_poly.pdbx_strand_id
1 'polypeptide(L)'
;MKILDRYIGFEFLKAFLLALVGLTIVFLALQVLDTQKIDSNEPKELLRWHYVYSLPQIAVFVTPPAMMFSVCFVVAQFAMARELVAIYSAGTSFYRAVIAIYVVASLVSVGTIVFQDQIVTPSNRQAQKYLAQYKKNSKATDVVWQRNLRGKEGYYFIYFFDREKNRIIGGFHYMQVDENDRPVRMIQSLSAHYNEDGTWTLKVVKDVHLDKNLNVIKTDIKESLVMDFPEQLEFFSNPKVNPGELSLSELQEEIEFREQYGFSTVQYRVHFHRSLSFPFMVLIVAVVGSVAGSMGSLRSGGPLIRSLLLSTATIFFYQLTFEIGENLGMAGILPPAVAGWGPTAIFAGIGLWLIWKRGR
;
A
#
# COMPACT_ATOMS: atom_id res chain seq x y z
N MET A 1 1.12 -22.20 -36.11
CA MET A 1 1.61 -20.86 -35.70
C MET A 1 1.80 -20.66 -34.19
N LYS A 2 1.60 -21.67 -33.32
CA LYS A 2 2.00 -21.61 -31.89
C LYS A 2 3.48 -21.25 -31.67
N ILE A 3 4.33 -21.48 -32.68
CA ILE A 3 5.77 -21.22 -32.66
C ILE A 3 6.05 -19.71 -32.62
N LEU A 4 5.35 -18.88 -33.41
CA LEU A 4 5.56 -17.43 -33.43
C LEU A 4 5.12 -16.80 -32.11
N ASP A 5 3.95 -17.18 -31.62
CA ASP A 5 3.40 -16.68 -30.35
C ASP A 5 4.34 -17.04 -29.18
N ARG A 6 4.88 -18.28 -29.17
CA ARG A 6 5.86 -18.74 -28.19
C ARG A 6 7.20 -18.01 -28.31
N TYR A 7 7.67 -17.76 -29.53
CA TYR A 7 8.92 -17.05 -29.79
C TYR A 7 8.85 -15.61 -29.27
N ILE A 8 7.80 -14.87 -29.65
CA ILE A 8 7.57 -13.50 -29.20
C ILE A 8 7.45 -13.44 -27.68
N GLY A 9 6.63 -14.33 -27.08
CA GLY A 9 6.46 -14.38 -25.63
C GLY A 9 7.75 -14.71 -24.87
N PHE A 10 8.60 -15.58 -25.42
CA PHE A 10 9.86 -15.97 -24.79
C PHE A 10 10.92 -14.87 -24.86
N GLU A 11 11.08 -14.21 -26.02
CA GLU A 11 11.98 -13.05 -26.13
C GLU A 11 11.51 -11.89 -25.25
N PHE A 12 10.20 -11.67 -25.17
CA PHE A 12 9.61 -10.70 -24.26
C PHE A 12 9.87 -11.00 -22.79
N LEU A 13 9.65 -12.25 -22.37
CA LEU A 13 9.88 -12.66 -20.98
C LEU A 13 11.36 -12.53 -20.59
N LYS A 14 12.30 -12.88 -21.49
CA LYS A 14 13.73 -12.68 -21.25
C LYS A 14 14.07 -11.20 -21.06
N ALA A 15 13.60 -10.34 -21.96
CA ALA A 15 13.82 -8.91 -21.88
C ALA A 15 13.25 -8.34 -20.56
N PHE A 16 12.09 -8.82 -20.13
CA PHE A 16 11.45 -8.47 -18.87
C PHE A 16 12.26 -8.88 -17.65
N LEU A 17 12.68 -10.14 -17.56
CA LEU A 17 13.48 -10.59 -16.42
C LEU A 17 14.81 -9.86 -16.33
N LEU A 18 15.46 -9.58 -17.47
CA LEU A 18 16.72 -8.84 -17.50
C LEU A 18 16.51 -7.38 -17.08
N ALA A 19 15.46 -6.72 -17.58
CA ALA A 19 15.10 -5.37 -17.20
C ALA A 19 14.72 -5.27 -15.72
N LEU A 20 13.99 -6.26 -15.21
CA LEU A 20 13.57 -6.33 -13.81
C LEU A 20 14.77 -6.40 -12.87
N VAL A 21 15.71 -7.32 -13.15
CA VAL A 21 16.95 -7.44 -12.37
C VAL A 21 17.79 -6.17 -12.48
N GLY A 22 17.99 -5.66 -13.69
CA GLY A 22 18.78 -4.44 -13.93
C GLY A 22 18.22 -3.22 -13.19
N LEU A 23 16.92 -2.97 -13.32
CA LEU A 23 16.27 -1.85 -12.65
C LEU A 23 16.22 -2.02 -11.13
N THR A 24 16.07 -3.25 -10.63
CA THR A 24 16.14 -3.53 -9.18
C THR A 24 17.53 -3.18 -8.63
N ILE A 25 18.61 -3.55 -9.34
CA ILE A 25 19.98 -3.21 -8.94
C ILE A 25 20.20 -1.70 -8.95
N VAL A 26 19.76 -1.01 -10.01
CA VAL A 26 19.87 0.46 -10.09
C VAL A 26 19.12 1.12 -8.93
N PHE A 27 17.89 0.70 -8.66
CA PHE A 27 17.08 1.28 -7.60
C PHE A 27 17.65 1.02 -6.20
N LEU A 28 18.18 -0.19 -5.96
CA LEU A 28 18.92 -0.51 -4.74
C LEU A 28 20.15 0.39 -4.57
N ALA A 29 20.91 0.62 -5.64
CA ALA A 29 22.08 1.49 -5.59
C ALA A 29 21.69 2.93 -5.23
N LEU A 30 20.59 3.46 -5.77
CA LEU A 30 20.06 4.78 -5.41
C LEU A 30 19.70 4.85 -3.92
N GLN A 31 19.01 3.82 -3.40
CA GLN A 31 18.60 3.79 -1.99
C GLN A 31 19.81 3.76 -1.04
N VAL A 32 20.87 3.03 -1.40
CA VAL A 32 22.13 3.02 -0.64
C VAL A 32 22.81 4.39 -0.69
N LEU A 33 22.85 5.05 -1.85
CA LEU A 33 23.45 6.38 -1.98
C LEU A 33 22.73 7.45 -1.14
N ASP A 34 21.41 7.39 -1.06
CA ASP A 34 20.64 8.37 -0.28
C ASP A 34 20.86 8.23 1.22
N THR A 35 21.16 7.03 1.71
CA THR A 35 21.45 6.81 3.14
C THR A 35 22.88 7.05 3.54
N GLN A 36 23.85 7.01 2.62
CA GLN A 36 25.22 7.44 2.92
C GLN A 36 25.34 8.95 3.19
N LYS A 37 24.29 9.73 2.88
CA LYS A 37 24.18 11.15 3.26
C LYS A 37 23.80 11.33 4.74
N ILE A 38 23.43 10.26 5.43
CA ILE A 38 23.04 10.23 6.85
C ILE A 38 24.23 9.67 7.65
N ASP A 39 24.50 10.30 8.78
CA ASP A 39 25.76 10.32 9.53
C ASP A 39 26.46 8.97 9.80
N SER A 40 27.77 9.06 10.00
CA SER A 40 28.78 7.99 9.84
C SER A 40 28.94 7.00 11.00
N ASN A 41 28.20 7.14 12.11
CA ASN A 41 28.52 6.47 13.38
C ASN A 41 27.48 5.45 13.90
N GLU A 42 26.49 5.07 13.08
CA GLU A 42 25.41 4.15 13.46
C GLU A 42 25.60 2.71 12.95
N PRO A 43 24.98 1.69 13.58
CA PRO A 43 25.21 0.28 13.26
C PRO A 43 24.72 -0.08 11.84
N LYS A 44 25.67 -0.04 10.89
CA LYS A 44 25.49 -0.34 9.45
C LYS A 44 24.90 -1.72 9.18
N GLU A 45 24.98 -2.64 10.14
CA GLU A 45 24.43 -3.99 10.03
C GLU A 45 22.90 -4.03 10.02
N LEU A 46 22.22 -3.25 10.86
CA LEU A 46 20.75 -3.20 10.89
C LEU A 46 20.20 -2.63 9.59
N LEU A 47 20.88 -1.61 9.04
CA LEU A 47 20.51 -0.99 7.77
C LEU A 47 20.71 -1.95 6.58
N ARG A 48 21.74 -2.81 6.63
CA ARG A 48 21.94 -3.87 5.62
C ARG A 48 20.74 -4.82 5.56
N TRP A 49 20.26 -5.30 6.70
CA TRP A 49 19.10 -6.19 6.74
C TRP A 49 17.83 -5.49 6.28
N HIS A 50 17.62 -4.22 6.64
CA HIS A 50 16.54 -3.42 6.09
C HIS A 50 16.53 -3.41 4.55
N TYR A 51 17.68 -3.23 3.90
CA TYR A 51 17.77 -3.27 2.44
C TYR A 51 17.48 -4.64 1.84
N VAL A 52 18.05 -5.70 2.42
CA VAL A 52 17.83 -7.07 1.93
C VAL A 52 16.34 -7.41 1.97
N TYR A 53 15.67 -7.06 3.07
CA TYR A 53 14.23 -7.30 3.23
C TYR A 53 13.35 -6.33 2.42
N SER A 54 13.89 -5.21 1.93
CA SER A 54 13.20 -4.28 1.02
C SER A 54 13.29 -4.70 -0.46
N LEU A 55 14.22 -5.60 -0.83
CA LEU A 55 14.41 -6.04 -2.23
C LEU A 55 13.13 -6.54 -2.91
N PRO A 56 12.28 -7.37 -2.28
CA PRO A 56 11.03 -7.81 -2.91
C PRO A 56 10.10 -6.64 -3.24
N GLN A 57 10.02 -5.63 -2.36
CA GLN A 57 9.20 -4.45 -2.57
C GLN A 57 9.73 -3.61 -3.74
N ILE A 58 11.05 -3.45 -3.84
CA ILE A 58 11.69 -2.77 -4.97
C ILE A 58 11.37 -3.49 -6.27
N ALA A 59 11.46 -4.82 -6.31
CA ALA A 59 11.15 -5.60 -7.50
C ALA A 59 9.71 -5.38 -7.99
N VAL A 60 8.72 -5.32 -7.08
CA VAL A 60 7.33 -4.99 -7.44
C VAL A 60 7.23 -3.55 -7.95
N PHE A 61 7.91 -2.60 -7.31
CA PHE A 61 7.88 -1.19 -7.70
C PHE A 61 8.48 -0.97 -9.12
N VAL A 62 9.56 -1.69 -9.47
CA VAL A 62 10.19 -1.58 -10.80
C VAL A 62 9.54 -2.47 -11.86
N THR A 63 8.52 -3.25 -11.52
CA THR A 63 7.84 -4.15 -12.48
C THR A 63 7.20 -3.39 -13.66
N PRO A 64 6.42 -2.30 -13.45
CA PRO A 64 5.88 -1.51 -14.57
C PRO A 64 6.95 -0.90 -15.51
N PRO A 65 8.02 -0.24 -15.02
CA PRO A 65 9.07 0.26 -15.92
C PRO A 65 9.88 -0.87 -16.59
N ALA A 66 10.09 -2.01 -15.92
CA ALA A 66 10.68 -3.19 -16.57
C ALA A 66 9.79 -3.69 -17.72
N MET A 67 8.47 -3.68 -17.53
CA MET A 67 7.51 -4.07 -18.56
C MET A 67 7.58 -3.17 -19.78
N MET A 68 7.57 -1.85 -19.57
CA MET A 68 7.76 -0.87 -20.63
C MET A 68 9.04 -1.13 -21.43
N PHE A 69 10.16 -1.25 -20.72
CA PHE A 69 11.46 -1.48 -21.34
C PHE A 69 11.43 -2.71 -22.25
N SER A 70 10.80 -3.78 -21.78
CA SER A 70 10.70 -5.06 -22.51
C SER A 70 9.89 -4.95 -23.79
N VAL A 71 8.76 -4.23 -23.74
CA VAL A 71 7.93 -3.98 -24.94
C VAL A 71 8.75 -3.22 -25.97
N CYS A 72 9.39 -2.13 -25.55
CA CYS A 72 10.20 -1.30 -26.43
C CYS A 72 11.38 -2.09 -27.01
N PHE A 73 12.09 -2.85 -26.18
CA PHE A 73 13.28 -3.60 -26.56
C PHE A 73 12.98 -4.70 -27.57
N VAL A 74 11.95 -5.53 -27.33
CA VAL A 74 11.59 -6.62 -28.26
C VAL A 74 11.09 -6.08 -29.59
N VAL A 75 10.27 -5.01 -29.58
CA VAL A 75 9.84 -4.36 -30.81
C VAL A 75 11.04 -3.78 -31.57
N ALA A 76 12.01 -3.18 -30.87
CA ALA A 76 13.25 -2.69 -31.47
C ALA A 76 14.02 -3.81 -32.16
N GLN A 77 14.22 -4.91 -31.45
CA GLN A 77 14.97 -6.05 -31.93
C GLN A 77 14.34 -6.65 -33.18
N PHE A 78 13.02 -6.87 -33.18
CA PHE A 78 12.29 -7.40 -34.34
C PHE A 78 12.26 -6.42 -35.51
N ALA A 79 12.23 -5.12 -35.25
CA ALA A 79 12.33 -4.11 -36.30
C ALA A 79 13.73 -4.11 -36.95
N MET A 80 14.80 -4.14 -36.15
CA MET A 80 16.18 -4.17 -36.65
C MET A 80 16.51 -5.47 -37.39
N ALA A 81 16.03 -6.61 -36.89
CA ALA A 81 16.19 -7.92 -37.52
C ALA A 81 15.30 -8.12 -38.76
N ARG A 82 14.46 -7.13 -39.12
CA ARG A 82 13.44 -7.23 -40.19
C ARG A 82 12.41 -8.34 -39.99
N GLU A 83 12.34 -8.93 -38.80
CA GLU A 83 11.34 -9.95 -38.45
C GLU A 83 9.93 -9.37 -38.47
N LEU A 84 9.77 -8.12 -38.05
CA LEU A 84 8.46 -7.44 -38.09
C LEU A 84 7.92 -7.37 -39.53
N VAL A 85 8.79 -7.07 -40.50
CA VAL A 85 8.43 -7.01 -41.93
C VAL A 85 8.10 -8.39 -42.48
N ALA A 86 8.83 -9.43 -42.08
CA ALA A 86 8.55 -10.81 -42.46
C ALA A 86 7.18 -11.28 -41.93
N ILE A 87 6.88 -10.97 -40.66
CA ILE A 87 5.59 -11.27 -40.00
C ILE A 87 4.44 -10.58 -40.76
N TYR A 88 4.59 -9.29 -41.10
CA TYR A 88 3.57 -8.58 -41.89
C TYR A 88 3.41 -9.14 -43.31
N SER A 89 4.50 -9.50 -43.96
CA SER A 89 4.48 -10.05 -45.33
C SER A 89 3.84 -11.44 -45.38
N ALA A 90 3.87 -12.18 -44.28
CA ALA A 90 3.17 -13.46 -44.12
C ALA A 90 1.65 -13.31 -43.88
N GLY A 91 1.10 -12.08 -43.93
CA GLY A 91 -0.33 -11.80 -43.76
C GLY A 91 -0.81 -11.87 -42.31
N THR A 92 0.10 -11.93 -41.34
CA THR A 92 -0.30 -11.95 -39.92
C THR A 92 -0.53 -10.54 -39.39
N SER A 93 -1.63 -10.36 -38.64
CA SER A 93 -2.01 -9.07 -38.10
C SER A 93 -1.13 -8.67 -36.91
N PHE A 94 -0.85 -7.37 -36.79
CA PHE A 94 -0.14 -6.78 -35.65
C PHE A 94 -0.76 -7.15 -34.29
N TYR A 95 -2.10 -7.25 -34.26
CA TYR A 95 -2.88 -7.62 -33.08
C TYR A 95 -2.47 -8.96 -32.48
N ARG A 96 -2.02 -9.92 -33.29
CA ARG A 96 -1.58 -11.23 -32.79
C ARG A 96 -0.29 -11.15 -31.95
N ALA A 97 0.67 -10.32 -32.38
CA ALA A 97 1.90 -10.10 -31.60
C ALA A 97 1.60 -9.39 -30.26
N VAL A 98 0.66 -8.44 -30.28
CA VAL A 98 0.20 -7.75 -29.06
C VAL A 98 -0.47 -8.72 -28.08
N ILE A 99 -1.28 -9.69 -28.56
CA ILE A 99 -1.92 -10.71 -27.71
C ILE A 99 -0.88 -11.56 -26.97
N ALA A 100 0.21 -11.98 -27.63
CA ALA A 100 1.26 -12.76 -26.97
C ALA A 100 1.91 -11.98 -25.80
N ILE A 101 2.19 -10.69 -26.01
CA ILE A 101 2.68 -9.78 -24.96
C ILE A 101 1.65 -9.63 -23.84
N TYR A 102 0.36 -9.51 -24.19
CA TYR A 102 -0.73 -9.37 -23.24
C TYR A 102 -0.92 -10.57 -22.33
N VAL A 103 -0.76 -11.78 -22.88
CA VAL A 103 -0.82 -13.02 -22.10
C VAL A 103 0.31 -13.04 -21.07
N VAL A 104 1.54 -12.73 -21.48
CA VAL A 104 2.67 -12.65 -20.54
C VAL A 104 2.42 -11.54 -19.50
N ALA A 105 1.91 -10.39 -19.91
CA ALA A 105 1.59 -9.29 -19.01
C ALA A 105 0.52 -9.62 -17.98
N SER A 106 -0.48 -10.41 -18.37
CA SER A 106 -1.53 -10.89 -17.47
C SER A 106 -0.96 -11.86 -16.44
N LEU A 107 -0.10 -12.77 -16.88
CA LEU A 107 0.61 -13.70 -15.99
C LEU A 107 1.52 -12.95 -15.00
N VAL A 108 2.25 -11.93 -15.47
CA VAL A 108 3.08 -11.07 -14.62
C VAL A 108 2.22 -10.31 -13.61
N SER A 109 1.09 -9.71 -14.02
CA SER A 109 0.19 -8.99 -13.12
C SER A 109 -0.32 -9.89 -11.98
N VAL A 110 -0.85 -11.07 -12.32
CA VAL A 110 -1.32 -12.05 -11.33
C VAL A 110 -0.17 -12.55 -10.46
N GLY A 111 0.98 -12.84 -11.06
CA GLY A 111 2.19 -13.24 -10.35
C GLY A 111 2.65 -12.18 -9.34
N THR A 112 2.57 -10.90 -9.70
CA THR A 112 2.90 -9.78 -8.81
C THR A 112 1.94 -9.66 -7.64
N ILE A 113 0.62 -9.89 -7.83
CA ILE A 113 -0.35 -9.91 -6.72
C ILE A 113 0.04 -10.98 -5.71
N VAL A 114 0.29 -12.21 -6.18
CA VAL A 114 0.66 -13.35 -5.31
C VAL A 114 2.02 -13.11 -4.65
N PHE A 115 3.00 -12.59 -5.40
CA PHE A 115 4.33 -12.27 -4.88
C PHE A 115 4.28 -11.16 -3.82
N GLN A 116 3.45 -10.14 -4.03
CA GLN A 116 3.24 -9.06 -3.08
C GLN A 116 2.67 -9.60 -1.77
N ASP A 117 1.63 -10.42 -1.86
CA ASP A 117 0.95 -10.98 -0.70
C ASP A 117 1.86 -11.94 0.12
N GLN A 118 2.51 -12.90 -0.55
CA GLN A 118 3.23 -13.99 0.12
C GLN A 118 4.68 -13.65 0.49
N ILE A 119 5.36 -12.80 -0.27
CA ILE A 119 6.79 -12.57 -0.11
C ILE A 119 7.07 -11.12 0.29
N VAL A 120 6.48 -10.14 -0.41
CA VAL A 120 6.76 -8.73 -0.14
C VAL A 120 6.27 -8.33 1.24
N THR A 121 5.03 -8.68 1.60
CA THR A 121 4.46 -8.24 2.87
C THR A 121 5.22 -8.78 4.10
N PRO A 122 5.51 -10.10 4.23
CA PRO A 122 6.33 -10.60 5.34
C PRO A 122 7.74 -10.00 5.35
N SER A 123 8.33 -9.79 4.18
CA SER A 123 9.67 -9.20 4.05
C SER A 123 9.68 -7.75 4.50
N ASN A 124 8.70 -6.94 4.08
CA ASN A 124 8.55 -5.55 4.49
C ASN A 124 8.32 -5.44 6.01
N ARG A 125 7.54 -6.35 6.61
CA ARG A 125 7.36 -6.43 8.07
C ARG A 125 8.70 -6.63 8.80
N GLN A 126 9.62 -7.43 8.26
CA GLN A 126 10.97 -7.56 8.81
C GLN A 126 11.81 -6.30 8.55
N ALA A 127 11.74 -5.72 7.35
CA ALA A 127 12.44 -4.48 7.02
C ALA A 127 12.09 -3.33 7.99
N GLN A 128 10.81 -3.19 8.34
CA GLN A 128 10.35 -2.18 9.30
C GLN A 128 10.81 -2.47 10.73
N LYS A 129 10.86 -3.74 11.14
CA LYS A 129 11.42 -4.13 12.46
C LYS A 129 12.88 -3.70 12.60
N TYR A 130 13.72 -3.99 11.60
CA TYR A 130 15.13 -3.57 11.63
C TYR A 130 15.29 -2.05 11.61
N LEU A 131 14.45 -1.34 10.84
CA LEU A 131 14.44 0.12 10.82
C LEU A 131 14.01 0.72 12.17
N ALA A 132 13.01 0.13 12.83
CA ALA A 132 12.56 0.56 14.16
C ALA A 132 13.63 0.32 15.23
N GLN A 133 14.35 -0.81 15.18
CA GLN A 133 15.48 -1.09 16.08
C GLN A 133 16.63 -0.11 15.87
N TYR A 134 16.94 0.20 14.61
CA TYR A 134 17.94 1.21 14.24
C TYR A 134 17.59 2.58 14.85
N LYS A 135 16.36 3.07 14.63
CA LYS A 135 15.86 4.34 15.20
C LYS A 135 15.81 4.35 16.73
N LYS A 136 15.50 3.21 17.37
CA LYS A 136 15.49 3.12 18.84
C LYS A 136 16.89 3.26 19.43
N ASN A 137 17.91 2.75 18.74
CA ASN A 137 19.31 2.92 19.13
C ASN A 137 19.83 4.34 18.86
N SER A 138 19.22 5.09 17.93
CA SER A 138 19.66 6.43 17.51
C SER A 138 19.16 7.61 18.38
N LYS A 139 18.76 7.37 19.63
CA LYS A 139 18.12 8.33 20.58
C LYS A 139 16.67 8.70 20.23
N ALA A 140 15.70 8.01 20.84
CA ALA A 140 14.37 8.55 21.21
C ALA A 140 13.63 7.57 22.13
N THR A 141 13.85 7.70 23.45
CA THR A 141 13.16 6.92 24.48
C THR A 141 11.94 7.65 25.04
N ASP A 142 11.16 8.34 24.20
CA ASP A 142 9.89 8.95 24.60
C ASP A 142 8.83 8.68 23.53
N VAL A 143 8.48 7.40 23.36
CA VAL A 143 7.27 7.08 22.60
C VAL A 143 6.08 7.21 23.54
N VAL A 144 5.59 8.44 23.69
CA VAL A 144 4.24 8.69 24.20
C VAL A 144 3.29 8.18 23.14
N TRP A 145 2.95 6.89 23.21
CA TRP A 145 1.81 6.37 22.46
C TRP A 145 0.59 7.09 23.03
N GLN A 146 -0.13 7.82 22.20
CA GLN A 146 -1.44 8.34 22.53
C GLN A 146 -2.40 7.76 21.51
N ARG A 147 -3.48 7.13 22.00
CA ARG A 147 -4.49 6.53 21.15
C ARG A 147 -5.85 7.10 21.53
N ASN A 148 -6.56 7.54 20.51
CA ASN A 148 -7.91 8.04 20.61
C ASN A 148 -8.80 7.00 19.93
N LEU A 149 -9.68 6.38 20.70
CA LEU A 149 -10.54 5.28 20.27
C LEU A 149 -11.98 5.72 20.44
N ARG A 150 -12.83 5.52 19.42
CA ARG A 150 -14.27 5.67 19.55
C ARG A 150 -14.85 4.31 19.95
N GLY A 151 -15.44 4.25 21.14
CA GLY A 151 -16.21 3.11 21.62
C GLY A 151 -17.70 3.25 21.31
N LYS A 152 -18.50 2.35 21.87
CA LYS A 152 -19.96 2.27 21.67
C LYS A 152 -20.68 3.46 22.30
N GLU A 153 -20.28 3.84 23.52
CA GLU A 153 -20.94 4.89 24.31
C GLU A 153 -20.09 6.16 24.49
N GLY A 154 -18.89 6.22 23.93
CA GLY A 154 -17.98 7.33 24.19
C GLY A 154 -16.63 7.24 23.51
N TYR A 155 -15.75 8.17 23.85
CA TYR A 155 -14.37 8.22 23.37
C TYR A 155 -13.40 7.85 24.49
N TYR A 156 -12.42 7.01 24.17
CA TYR A 156 -11.31 6.65 25.04
C TYR A 156 -10.03 7.31 24.56
N PHE A 157 -9.30 7.94 25.48
CA PHE A 157 -7.99 8.51 25.26
C PHE A 157 -7.02 7.78 26.19
N ILE A 158 -6.21 6.91 25.61
CA ILE A 158 -5.27 6.07 26.33
C ILE A 158 -3.86 6.43 25.93
N TYR A 159 -2.97 6.47 26.91
CA TYR A 159 -1.55 6.71 26.65
C TYR A 159 -0.86 5.37 26.38
N PHE A 160 -0.34 4.72 27.41
CA PHE A 160 0.41 3.47 27.25
C PHE A 160 -0.40 2.26 27.70
N PHE A 161 -0.50 1.22 26.88
CA PHE A 161 -1.10 -0.07 27.26
C PHE A 161 -0.02 -1.14 27.44
N ASP A 162 0.16 -1.60 28.67
CA ASP A 162 1.00 -2.74 29.03
C ASP A 162 0.21 -4.04 28.86
N ARG A 163 0.59 -4.82 27.84
CA ARG A 163 -0.06 -6.09 27.50
C ARG A 163 0.27 -7.25 28.43
N GLU A 164 1.44 -7.24 29.05
CA GLU A 164 1.81 -8.33 29.95
C GLU A 164 1.03 -8.23 31.27
N LYS A 165 0.67 -7.01 31.66
CA LYS A 165 -0.02 -6.72 32.92
C LYS A 165 -1.47 -6.25 32.74
N ASN A 166 -2.00 -6.27 31.51
CA ASN A 166 -3.34 -5.77 31.16
C ASN A 166 -3.66 -4.42 31.83
N ARG A 167 -2.75 -3.46 31.70
CA ARG A 167 -2.80 -2.19 32.43
C ARG A 167 -2.48 -1.01 31.52
N ILE A 168 -3.24 0.07 31.70
CA ILE A 168 -3.00 1.36 31.07
C ILE A 168 -2.24 2.28 32.04
N ILE A 169 -1.20 2.93 31.54
CA ILE A 169 -0.26 3.77 32.30
C ILE A 169 -0.10 5.11 31.58
N GLY A 170 0.10 6.19 32.35
CA GLY A 170 0.37 7.53 31.82
C GLY A 170 -0.90 8.33 31.49
N GLY A 171 -2.08 7.73 31.70
CA GLY A 171 -3.37 8.37 31.55
C GLY A 171 -4.39 7.46 30.88
N PHE A 172 -5.59 7.45 31.46
CA PHE A 172 -6.79 6.89 30.84
C PHE A 172 -7.91 7.89 31.03
N HIS A 173 -8.39 8.45 29.92
CA HIS A 173 -9.52 9.36 29.90
C HIS A 173 -10.65 8.76 29.09
N TYR A 174 -11.86 8.89 29.59
CA TYR A 174 -13.07 8.41 28.94
C TYR A 174 -14.10 9.54 28.92
N MET A 175 -14.66 9.80 27.75
CA MET A 175 -15.71 10.78 27.54
C MET A 175 -16.96 10.07 27.03
N GLN A 176 -17.94 9.88 27.90
CA GLN A 176 -19.24 9.33 27.54
C GLN A 176 -20.06 10.38 26.80
N VAL A 177 -20.74 9.98 25.73
CA VAL A 177 -21.60 10.86 24.93
C VAL A 177 -23.04 10.35 24.91
N ASP A 178 -23.99 11.27 24.67
CA ASP A 178 -25.39 10.91 24.42
C ASP A 178 -25.62 10.51 22.95
N GLU A 179 -26.87 10.17 22.60
CA GLU A 179 -27.28 9.80 21.24
C GLU A 179 -27.01 10.89 20.18
N ASN A 180 -26.79 12.15 20.59
CA ASN A 180 -26.47 13.27 19.70
C ASN A 180 -24.97 13.64 19.74
N ASP A 181 -24.11 12.71 20.18
CA ASP A 181 -22.66 12.89 20.34
C ASP A 181 -22.27 14.02 21.30
N ARG A 182 -23.15 14.40 22.24
CA ARG A 182 -22.83 15.43 23.24
C ARG A 182 -22.24 14.79 24.50
N PRO A 183 -21.15 15.33 25.07
CA PRO A 183 -20.52 14.74 26.24
C PRO A 183 -21.40 14.91 27.49
N VAL A 184 -21.64 13.80 28.19
CA VAL A 184 -22.45 13.75 29.43
C VAL A 184 -21.60 13.46 30.67
N ARG A 185 -20.48 12.75 30.50
CA ARG A 185 -19.59 12.37 31.60
C ARG A 185 -18.15 12.29 31.10
N MET A 186 -17.22 12.81 31.88
CA MET A 186 -15.78 12.74 31.62
C MET A 186 -15.08 12.12 32.81
N ILE A 187 -14.43 10.99 32.59
CA ILE A 187 -13.59 10.31 33.56
C ILE A 187 -12.14 10.55 33.16
N GLN A 188 -11.32 11.02 34.09
CA GLN A 188 -9.89 11.14 33.94
C GLN A 188 -9.21 10.31 35.01
N SER A 189 -8.23 9.50 34.65
CA SER A 189 -7.50 8.67 35.60
C SER A 189 -6.03 8.54 35.21
N LEU A 190 -5.17 8.31 36.21
CA LEU A 190 -3.74 8.16 35.97
C LEU A 190 -3.39 6.78 35.38
N SER A 191 -4.16 5.76 35.77
CA SER A 191 -3.99 4.38 35.29
C SER A 191 -5.28 3.61 35.41
N ALA A 192 -5.44 2.61 34.53
CA ALA A 192 -6.55 1.67 34.55
C ALA A 192 -6.00 0.24 34.49
N HIS A 193 -6.54 -0.69 35.26
CA HIS A 193 -6.17 -2.11 35.23
C HIS A 193 -7.39 -2.95 34.92
N TYR A 194 -7.25 -3.90 34.00
CA TYR A 194 -8.31 -4.84 33.67
C TYR A 194 -8.27 -6.04 34.61
N ASN A 195 -9.37 -6.28 35.31
CA ASN A 195 -9.52 -7.40 36.24
C ASN A 195 -10.00 -8.66 35.49
N GLU A 196 -9.75 -9.84 36.05
CA GLU A 196 -10.22 -11.12 35.49
C GLU A 196 -11.75 -11.22 35.41
N ASP A 197 -12.45 -10.50 36.28
CA ASP A 197 -13.93 -10.43 36.32
C ASP A 197 -14.53 -9.61 35.17
N GLY A 198 -13.71 -9.09 34.26
CA GLY A 198 -14.14 -8.29 33.11
C GLY A 198 -14.27 -6.78 33.36
N THR A 199 -14.02 -6.33 34.60
CA THR A 199 -14.15 -4.92 35.01
C THR A 199 -12.81 -4.18 34.98
N TRP A 200 -12.87 -2.85 34.93
CA TRP A 200 -11.73 -1.95 34.96
C TRP A 200 -11.58 -1.26 36.31
N THR A 201 -10.44 -1.42 36.95
CA THR A 201 -10.04 -0.67 38.15
C THR A 201 -9.23 0.56 37.76
N LEU A 202 -9.85 1.73 37.85
CA LEU A 202 -9.22 3.03 37.62
C LEU A 202 -8.58 3.54 38.92
N LYS A 203 -7.43 4.22 38.82
CA LYS A 203 -6.72 4.85 39.95
C LYS A 203 -6.53 6.34 39.74
N VAL A 204 -6.67 7.10 40.83
CA VAL A 204 -6.58 8.57 40.86
C VAL A 204 -7.55 9.17 39.86
N VAL A 205 -8.84 9.06 40.17
CA VAL A 205 -9.93 9.32 39.23
C VAL A 205 -10.57 10.66 39.52
N LYS A 206 -10.76 11.47 38.47
CA LYS A 206 -11.60 12.66 38.45
C LYS A 206 -12.78 12.39 37.54
N ASP A 207 -13.97 12.35 38.10
CA ASP A 207 -15.23 11.98 37.44
C ASP A 207 -16.15 13.21 37.38
N VAL A 208 -16.37 13.73 36.18
CA VAL A 208 -17.06 14.98 35.91
C VAL A 208 -18.35 14.70 35.15
N HIS A 209 -19.48 15.21 35.65
CA HIS A 209 -20.78 15.11 35.00
C HIS A 209 -21.18 16.45 34.41
N LEU A 210 -21.68 16.44 33.18
CA LEU A 210 -22.05 17.63 32.42
C LEU A 210 -23.56 17.71 32.19
N ASP A 211 -24.10 18.93 32.16
CA ASP A 211 -25.49 19.18 31.73
C ASP A 211 -25.60 19.31 30.21
N LYS A 212 -26.84 19.51 29.71
CA LYS A 212 -27.11 19.71 28.28
C LYS A 212 -26.47 20.97 27.70
N ASN A 213 -26.08 21.93 28.55
CA ASN A 213 -25.43 23.18 28.19
C ASN A 213 -23.90 23.11 28.40
N LEU A 214 -23.35 21.91 28.65
CA LEU A 214 -21.94 21.65 28.92
C LEU A 214 -21.39 22.28 30.22
N ASN A 215 -22.27 22.67 31.13
CA ASN A 215 -21.86 23.10 32.47
C ASN A 215 -21.54 21.89 33.34
N VAL A 216 -20.54 22.03 34.21
CA VAL A 216 -20.19 21.02 35.19
C VAL A 216 -21.26 20.97 36.29
N ILE A 217 -22.01 19.87 36.35
CA ILE A 217 -22.99 19.62 37.41
C ILE A 217 -22.28 19.10 38.66
N LYS A 218 -21.35 18.16 38.46
CA LYS A 218 -20.70 17.43 39.55
C LYS A 218 -19.28 17.06 39.20
N THR A 219 -18.38 17.13 40.18
CA THR A 219 -17.01 16.61 40.08
C THR A 219 -16.72 15.79 41.33
N ASP A 220 -16.42 14.50 41.14
CA ASP A 220 -15.97 13.60 42.20
C ASP A 220 -14.48 13.27 41.99
N ILE A 221 -13.68 13.31 43.06
CA ILE A 221 -12.29 12.84 43.06
C ILE A 221 -12.23 11.59 43.93
N LYS A 222 -11.75 10.48 43.35
CA LYS A 222 -11.71 9.16 43.99
C LYS A 222 -10.32 8.55 43.85
N GLU A 223 -9.84 7.87 44.88
CA GLU A 223 -8.57 7.13 44.80
C GLU A 223 -8.66 5.94 43.84
N SER A 224 -9.80 5.25 43.86
CA SER A 224 -10.11 4.17 42.93
C SER A 224 -11.58 4.15 42.54
N LEU A 225 -11.84 3.73 41.30
CA LEU A 225 -13.18 3.53 40.76
C LEU A 225 -13.18 2.25 39.93
N VAL A 226 -14.10 1.34 40.23
CA VAL A 226 -14.35 0.16 39.39
C VAL A 226 -15.46 0.51 38.40
N MET A 227 -15.21 0.26 37.12
CA MET A 227 -16.15 0.49 36.03
C MET A 227 -16.25 -0.76 35.17
N ASP A 228 -17.45 -1.04 34.68
CA ASP A 228 -17.66 -1.99 33.59
C ASP A 228 -17.84 -1.18 32.30
N PHE A 229 -16.97 -1.39 31.33
CA PHE A 229 -17.03 -0.72 30.03
C PHE A 229 -17.58 -1.71 28.99
N PRO A 230 -18.39 -1.26 28.03
CA PRO A 230 -19.01 -2.16 27.05
C PRO A 230 -18.01 -2.73 26.02
N GLU A 231 -16.75 -2.29 26.04
CA GLU A 231 -15.63 -2.75 25.23
C GLU A 231 -14.81 -3.84 25.93
N GLN A 232 -14.46 -4.89 25.18
CA GLN A 232 -13.58 -5.96 25.63
C GLN A 232 -12.11 -5.52 25.68
N LEU A 233 -11.26 -6.29 26.33
CA LEU A 233 -9.83 -5.99 26.49
C LEU A 233 -9.10 -5.79 25.15
N GLU A 234 -9.48 -6.56 24.13
CA GLU A 234 -8.95 -6.54 22.77
C GLU A 234 -9.08 -5.16 22.10
N PHE A 235 -10.15 -4.43 22.42
CA PHE A 235 -10.37 -3.07 21.93
C PHE A 235 -9.23 -2.12 22.32
N PHE A 236 -8.74 -2.25 23.55
CA PHE A 236 -7.68 -1.40 24.11
C PHE A 236 -6.28 -1.91 23.74
N SER A 237 -6.12 -3.23 23.62
CA SER A 237 -4.83 -3.86 23.39
C SER A 237 -4.42 -3.92 21.92
N ASN A 238 -5.35 -3.88 20.95
CA ASN A 238 -5.03 -4.04 19.52
C ASN A 238 -4.31 -2.81 18.95
N PRO A 239 -3.03 -2.87 18.49
CA PRO A 239 -2.27 -1.70 18.10
C PRO A 239 -2.73 -1.19 16.72
N LYS A 240 -2.42 0.07 16.37
CA LYS A 240 -2.64 0.51 14.99
C LYS A 240 -1.53 -0.10 14.15
N VAL A 241 -1.85 -1.16 13.41
CA VAL A 241 -0.89 -1.79 12.48
C VAL A 241 -0.91 -1.03 11.16
N ASN A 242 0.26 -0.83 10.57
CA ASN A 242 0.38 -0.22 9.26
C ASN A 242 -0.24 -1.14 8.20
N PRO A 243 -1.22 -0.68 7.39
CA PRO A 243 -1.83 -1.51 6.33
C PRO A 243 -0.80 -2.10 5.34
N GLY A 244 0.31 -1.40 5.11
CA GLY A 244 1.40 -1.86 4.23
C GLY A 244 2.23 -3.03 4.75
N GLU A 245 1.99 -3.47 5.99
CA GLU A 245 2.65 -4.62 6.62
C GLU A 245 1.73 -5.84 6.75
N LEU A 246 0.49 -5.76 6.25
CA LEU A 246 -0.53 -6.79 6.34
C LEU A 246 -0.78 -7.42 4.97
N SER A 247 -0.79 -8.75 4.91
CA SER A 247 -1.21 -9.51 3.72
C SER A 247 -2.70 -9.24 3.43
N LEU A 248 -3.19 -9.61 2.25
CA LEU A 248 -4.58 -9.44 1.85
C LEU A 248 -5.55 -10.17 2.80
N SER A 249 -5.15 -11.34 3.29
CA SER A 249 -5.93 -12.10 4.29
C SER A 249 -5.95 -11.38 5.64
N GLU A 250 -4.78 -11.00 6.17
CA GLU A 250 -4.67 -10.23 7.42
C GLU A 250 -5.36 -8.86 7.32
N LEU A 251 -5.35 -8.21 6.14
CA LEU A 251 -6.09 -6.98 5.90
C LEU A 251 -7.60 -7.19 6.02
N GLN A 252 -8.12 -8.29 5.48
CA GLN A 252 -9.54 -8.62 5.57
C GLN A 252 -9.95 -8.91 7.02
N GLU A 253 -9.16 -9.71 7.73
CA GLU A 253 -9.37 -9.99 9.17
C GLU A 253 -9.33 -8.71 10.01
N GLU A 254 -8.37 -7.81 9.74
CA GLU A 254 -8.24 -6.53 10.44
C GLU A 254 -9.40 -5.58 10.10
N ILE A 255 -9.93 -5.61 8.87
CA ILE A 255 -11.13 -4.87 8.49
C ILE A 255 -12.34 -5.39 9.28
N GLU A 256 -12.55 -6.70 9.31
CA GLU A 256 -13.68 -7.32 10.03
C GLU A 256 -13.61 -7.05 11.53
N PHE A 257 -12.43 -7.21 12.14
CA PHE A 257 -12.17 -6.81 13.52
C PHE A 257 -12.56 -5.35 13.73
N ARG A 258 -12.02 -4.44 12.92
CA ARG A 258 -12.27 -3.01 13.09
C ARG A 258 -13.73 -2.64 12.94
N GLU A 259 -14.46 -3.28 12.03
CA GLU A 259 -15.91 -3.05 11.87
C GLU A 259 -16.71 -3.54 13.07
N GLN A 260 -16.38 -4.72 13.60
CA GLN A 260 -17.02 -5.26 14.79
C GLN A 260 -16.87 -4.33 16.01
N TYR A 261 -15.71 -3.67 16.12
CA TYR A 261 -15.40 -2.77 17.23
C TYR A 261 -15.68 -1.28 16.92
N GLY A 262 -16.30 -0.95 15.77
CA GLY A 262 -16.65 0.43 15.40
C GLY A 262 -15.46 1.33 15.07
N PHE A 263 -14.28 0.75 14.81
CA PHE A 263 -13.09 1.48 14.37
C PHE A 263 -13.17 1.83 12.88
N SER A 264 -12.50 2.94 12.50
CA SER A 264 -12.37 3.31 11.09
C SER A 264 -11.60 2.25 10.30
N THR A 265 -12.21 1.77 9.21
CA THR A 265 -11.64 0.79 8.28
C THR A 265 -11.14 1.40 6.98
N VAL A 266 -11.30 2.72 6.82
CA VAL A 266 -11.06 3.44 5.57
C VAL A 266 -9.64 3.17 5.04
N GLN A 267 -8.61 3.33 5.89
CA GLN A 267 -7.21 3.14 5.48
C GLN A 267 -6.91 1.70 5.04
N TYR A 268 -7.49 0.71 5.72
CA TYR A 268 -7.29 -0.72 5.42
C TYR A 268 -8.02 -1.13 4.14
N ARG A 269 -9.26 -0.67 3.95
CA ARG A 269 -10.05 -0.90 2.73
C ARG A 269 -9.41 -0.26 1.50
N VAL A 270 -8.89 0.96 1.63
CA VAL A 270 -8.15 1.63 0.54
C VAL A 270 -6.92 0.81 0.17
N HIS A 271 -6.10 0.42 1.16
CA HIS A 271 -4.89 -0.36 0.92
C HIS A 271 -5.17 -1.75 0.33
N PHE A 272 -6.28 -2.39 0.72
CA PHE A 272 -6.74 -3.64 0.13
C PHE A 272 -7.01 -3.50 -1.37
N HIS A 273 -7.84 -2.53 -1.76
CA HIS A 273 -8.15 -2.29 -3.18
C HIS A 273 -6.91 -1.88 -3.98
N ARG A 274 -6.04 -1.05 -3.38
CA ARG A 274 -4.76 -0.63 -3.94
C ARG A 274 -3.85 -1.82 -4.26
N SER A 275 -3.72 -2.74 -3.31
CA SER A 275 -2.85 -3.91 -3.44
C SER A 275 -3.30 -4.84 -4.57
N LEU A 276 -4.61 -4.88 -4.84
CA LEU A 276 -5.18 -5.64 -5.95
C LEU A 276 -5.09 -4.90 -7.30
N SER A 277 -5.31 -3.58 -7.30
CA SER A 277 -5.43 -2.81 -8.53
C SER A 277 -4.08 -2.39 -9.13
N PHE A 278 -3.05 -2.19 -8.30
CA PHE A 278 -1.74 -1.71 -8.72
C PHE A 278 -1.07 -2.60 -9.79
N PRO A 279 -1.06 -3.95 -9.68
CA PRO A 279 -0.39 -4.79 -10.66
C PRO A 279 -1.01 -4.74 -12.07
N PHE A 280 -2.28 -4.34 -12.20
CA PHE A 280 -2.93 -4.15 -13.51
C PHE A 280 -2.32 -3.02 -14.35
N MET A 281 -1.54 -2.12 -13.73
CA MET A 281 -0.76 -1.10 -14.44
C MET A 281 0.14 -1.71 -15.53
N VAL A 282 0.67 -2.90 -15.27
CA VAL A 282 1.54 -3.64 -16.20
C VAL A 282 0.84 -3.90 -17.54
N LEU A 283 -0.46 -4.19 -17.50
CA LEU A 283 -1.29 -4.41 -18.70
C LEU A 283 -1.49 -3.11 -19.48
N ILE A 284 -1.81 -2.03 -18.78
CA ILE A 284 -2.00 -0.69 -19.36
C ILE A 284 -0.73 -0.25 -20.09
N VAL A 285 0.42 -0.36 -19.43
CA VAL A 285 1.73 -0.01 -20.00
C VAL A 285 2.04 -0.89 -21.21
N ALA A 286 1.71 -2.19 -21.15
CA ALA A 286 1.88 -3.09 -22.28
C ALA A 286 1.02 -2.68 -23.49
N VAL A 287 -0.24 -2.25 -23.30
CA VAL A 287 -1.08 -1.70 -24.39
C VAL A 287 -0.42 -0.46 -24.98
N VAL A 288 -0.16 0.53 -24.13
CA VAL A 288 0.26 1.85 -24.58
C VAL A 288 1.61 1.77 -25.28
N GLY A 289 2.57 1.00 -24.73
CA GLY A 289 3.86 0.76 -25.35
C GLY A 289 3.75 0.05 -26.69
N SER A 290 2.90 -0.97 -26.80
CA SER A 290 2.70 -1.72 -28.05
C SER A 290 2.05 -0.85 -29.13
N VAL A 291 1.03 -0.06 -28.79
CA VAL A 291 0.37 0.84 -29.74
C VAL A 291 1.34 1.94 -30.19
N ALA A 292 2.04 2.59 -29.26
CA ALA A 292 2.97 3.67 -29.58
C ALA A 292 4.15 3.23 -30.45
N GLY A 293 4.73 2.05 -30.18
CA GLY A 293 5.88 1.52 -30.92
C GLY A 293 5.60 1.19 -32.38
N SER A 294 4.34 1.14 -32.75
CA SER A 294 3.89 0.85 -34.12
C SER A 294 3.37 2.07 -34.88
N MET A 295 3.42 3.27 -34.26
CA MET A 295 3.08 4.53 -34.91
C MET A 295 4.30 5.13 -35.63
N GLY A 296 4.35 5.02 -36.96
CA GLY A 296 5.30 5.72 -37.82
C GLY A 296 6.11 4.81 -38.74
N SER A 297 6.92 5.43 -39.61
CA SER A 297 7.81 4.73 -40.52
C SER A 297 8.93 4.00 -39.76
N LEU A 298 9.07 2.69 -39.99
CA LEU A 298 10.11 1.83 -39.41
C LEU A 298 11.56 2.20 -39.80
N ARG A 299 11.76 3.22 -40.65
CA ARG A 299 13.07 3.59 -41.22
C ARG A 299 13.91 4.55 -40.38
N SER A 300 13.39 5.10 -39.30
CA SER A 300 14.17 5.90 -38.34
C SER A 300 13.80 5.50 -36.92
N GLY A 301 14.70 5.58 -35.94
CA GLY A 301 14.45 5.20 -34.53
C GLY A 301 13.33 5.97 -33.81
N GLY A 302 12.54 6.78 -34.53
CA GLY A 302 11.41 7.55 -34.03
C GLY A 302 10.30 6.74 -33.35
N PRO A 303 9.86 5.58 -33.86
CA PRO A 303 8.84 4.76 -33.19
C PRO A 303 9.29 4.25 -31.82
N LEU A 304 10.59 3.93 -31.67
CA LEU A 304 11.17 3.49 -30.40
C LEU A 304 11.19 4.60 -29.36
N ILE A 305 11.73 5.77 -29.73
CA ILE A 305 11.77 6.94 -28.84
C ILE A 305 10.35 7.36 -28.43
N ARG A 306 9.38 7.35 -29.35
CA ARG A 306 7.97 7.64 -29.05
C ARG A 306 7.36 6.63 -28.08
N SER A 307 7.59 5.33 -28.29
CA SER A 307 7.08 4.29 -27.39
C SER A 307 7.64 4.41 -25.99
N LEU A 308 8.93 4.74 -25.87
CA LEU A 308 9.60 4.95 -24.60
C LEU A 308 9.04 6.19 -23.88
N LEU A 309 8.95 7.33 -24.58
CA LEU A 309 8.45 8.58 -24.01
C LEU A 309 6.98 8.46 -23.58
N LEU A 310 6.12 7.88 -24.42
CA LEU A 310 4.69 7.75 -24.11
C LEU A 310 4.46 6.77 -22.96
N SER A 311 5.17 5.64 -22.94
CA SER A 311 5.05 4.67 -21.85
C SER A 311 5.61 5.22 -20.54
N THR A 312 6.71 5.97 -20.58
CA THR A 312 7.28 6.65 -19.40
C THR A 312 6.30 7.68 -18.85
N ALA A 313 5.72 8.51 -19.72
CA ALA A 313 4.68 9.47 -19.34
C ALA A 313 3.46 8.75 -18.74
N THR A 314 3.03 7.64 -19.34
CA THR A 314 1.92 6.84 -18.84
C THR A 314 2.19 6.30 -17.45
N ILE A 315 3.40 5.77 -17.20
CA ILE A 315 3.81 5.31 -15.86
C ILE A 315 3.76 6.45 -14.85
N PHE A 316 4.33 7.60 -15.20
CA PHE A 316 4.37 8.77 -14.34
C PHE A 316 2.96 9.27 -13.97
N PHE A 317 2.11 9.49 -14.98
CA PHE A 317 0.75 9.98 -14.74
C PHE A 317 -0.12 8.93 -14.03
N TYR A 318 0.08 7.64 -14.32
CA TYR A 318 -0.60 6.58 -13.60
C TYR A 318 -0.25 6.62 -12.10
N GLN A 319 1.05 6.65 -11.77
CA GLN A 319 1.52 6.74 -10.38
C GLN A 319 1.00 8.00 -9.68
N LEU A 320 1.06 9.15 -10.35
CA LEU A 320 0.54 10.40 -9.82
C LEU A 320 -0.97 10.30 -9.50
N THR A 321 -1.75 9.73 -10.43
CA THR A 321 -3.20 9.55 -10.22
C THR A 321 -3.49 8.55 -9.11
N PHE A 322 -2.66 7.50 -8.99
CA PHE A 322 -2.78 6.46 -7.98
C PHE A 322 -2.52 7.01 -6.57
N GLU A 323 -1.44 7.78 -6.39
CA GLU A 323 -1.12 8.50 -5.14
C GLU A 323 -2.22 9.49 -4.75
N ILE A 324 -2.75 10.25 -5.71
CA ILE A 324 -3.87 11.18 -5.44
C ILE A 324 -5.11 10.39 -4.98
N GLY A 325 -5.47 9.33 -5.69
CA GLY A 325 -6.61 8.48 -5.36
C GLY A 325 -6.49 7.87 -3.97
N GLU A 326 -5.32 7.33 -3.64
CA GLU A 326 -4.99 6.77 -2.33
C GLU A 326 -5.12 7.82 -1.22
N ASN A 327 -4.49 8.98 -1.37
CA ASN A 327 -4.53 10.05 -0.37
C ASN A 327 -5.95 10.59 -0.14
N LEU A 328 -6.73 10.78 -1.22
CA LEU A 328 -8.13 11.18 -1.12
C LEU A 328 -9.00 10.09 -0.48
N GLY A 329 -8.71 8.82 -0.74
CA GLY A 329 -9.35 7.68 -0.09
C GLY A 329 -9.02 7.63 1.40
N MET A 330 -7.76 7.78 1.78
CA MET A 330 -7.33 7.80 3.19
C MET A 330 -7.93 8.97 3.98
N ALA A 331 -8.17 10.11 3.32
CA ALA A 331 -8.85 11.26 3.89
C ALA A 331 -10.38 11.06 4.03
N GLY A 332 -10.93 9.96 3.53
CA GLY A 332 -12.38 9.69 3.54
C GLY A 332 -13.17 10.51 2.52
N ILE A 333 -12.50 11.20 1.58
CA ILE A 333 -13.15 12.01 0.54
C ILE A 333 -13.71 11.10 -0.56
N LEU A 334 -12.94 10.08 -0.95
CA LEU A 334 -13.36 9.08 -1.94
C LEU A 334 -13.71 7.76 -1.27
N PRO A 335 -14.74 7.05 -1.76
CA PRO A 335 -14.99 5.67 -1.35
C PRO A 335 -13.75 4.79 -1.60
N PRO A 336 -13.40 3.85 -0.70
CA PRO A 336 -12.18 3.05 -0.81
C PRO A 336 -12.00 2.32 -2.15
N ALA A 337 -13.10 1.80 -2.71
CA ALA A 337 -13.08 1.12 -4.01
C ALA A 337 -12.73 2.09 -5.16
N VAL A 338 -13.26 3.31 -5.14
CA VAL A 338 -12.97 4.34 -6.16
C VAL A 338 -11.53 4.83 -6.03
N ALA A 339 -11.06 5.03 -4.80
CA ALA A 339 -9.68 5.40 -4.52
C ALA A 339 -8.67 4.39 -5.09
N GLY A 340 -8.92 3.09 -4.87
CA GLY A 340 -8.02 2.03 -5.36
C GLY A 340 -8.16 1.70 -6.85
N TRP A 341 -9.38 1.66 -7.39
CA TRP A 341 -9.63 1.21 -8.77
C TRP A 341 -9.79 2.32 -9.80
N GLY A 342 -10.14 3.54 -9.37
CA GLY A 342 -10.36 4.69 -10.24
C GLY A 342 -9.20 4.95 -11.22
N PRO A 343 -7.94 5.03 -10.75
CA PRO A 343 -6.80 5.22 -11.65
C PRO A 343 -6.69 4.10 -12.69
N THR A 344 -6.80 2.83 -12.27
CA THR A 344 -6.76 1.68 -13.18
C THR A 344 -7.89 1.72 -14.21
N ALA A 345 -9.10 2.09 -13.81
CA ALA A 345 -10.25 2.22 -14.71
C ALA A 345 -10.06 3.31 -15.77
N ILE A 346 -9.56 4.49 -15.36
CA ILE A 346 -9.29 5.61 -16.29
C ILE A 346 -8.29 5.20 -17.36
N PHE A 347 -7.14 4.64 -16.93
CA PHE A 347 -6.07 4.28 -17.85
C PHE A 347 -6.38 3.04 -18.69
N ALA A 348 -7.15 2.08 -18.16
CA ALA A 348 -7.68 0.97 -18.94
C ALA A 348 -8.63 1.48 -20.05
N GLY A 349 -9.49 2.46 -19.73
CA GLY A 349 -10.35 3.14 -20.71
C GLY A 349 -9.56 3.82 -21.82
N ILE A 350 -8.49 4.54 -21.48
CA ILE A 350 -7.58 5.16 -22.46
C ILE A 350 -6.92 4.10 -23.34
N GLY A 351 -6.42 3.01 -22.74
CA GLY A 351 -5.81 1.90 -23.47
C GLY A 351 -6.77 1.24 -24.48
N LEU A 352 -8.01 0.95 -24.05
CA LEU A 352 -9.05 0.38 -24.91
C LEU A 352 -9.43 1.33 -26.05
N TRP A 353 -9.57 2.62 -25.76
CA TRP A 353 -9.86 3.63 -26.78
C TRP A 353 -8.76 3.72 -27.84
N LEU A 354 -7.48 3.64 -27.45
CA LEU A 354 -6.34 3.60 -28.37
C LEU A 354 -6.36 2.37 -29.27
N ILE A 355 -6.72 1.20 -28.74
CA ILE A 355 -6.88 -0.03 -29.53
C ILE A 355 -8.02 0.13 -30.53
N TRP A 356 -9.20 0.59 -30.08
CA TRP A 356 -10.38 0.75 -30.94
C TRP A 356 -10.15 1.71 -32.10
N LYS A 357 -9.51 2.86 -31.84
CA LYS A 357 -9.19 3.86 -32.86
C LYS A 357 -8.32 3.32 -34.00
N ARG A 358 -7.55 2.25 -33.74
CA ARG A 358 -6.64 1.63 -34.71
C ARG A 358 -7.21 0.39 -35.40
N GLY A 359 -8.26 -0.21 -34.83
CA GLY A 359 -9.00 -1.30 -35.47
C GLY A 359 -9.83 -0.83 -36.67
N ARG A 360 -10.10 0.48 -36.75
CA ARG A 360 -10.57 1.21 -37.93
C ARG A 360 -9.38 1.70 -38.75
#